data_AF-A0A4P2QNV4-F1
#
_entry.id   AF-A0A4P2QNV4-F1
#
_cell.length_a   1.000
_cell.length_b   1.000
_cell.length_c   1.000
_cell.angle_alpha   90.00
_cell.angle_beta   90.00
_cell.angle_gamma   90.00
#
_symmetry.space_group_name_H-M   'P 1'
#
loop_
_entity.id
_entity.type
_entity.pdbx_description
1 polymer ?
#
loop_
_entity_poly.entity_id
_entity_poly.type
_entity_poly.pdbx_seq_one_letter_code
_entity_poly.pdbx_strand_id
1 'polypeptide(L)' 'MRLRAAVRSLRSLYGTWACLAEVMGVSAGTLQQLASGNGGSHAMALRAAKAAGVSLDQILGRPVVAGRCPTCGRAG' A
#
# COMPACT_ATOMS: atom_id res chain seq x y z
N MET A 1 10.38 -7.88 0.24
CA MET A 1 9.78 -6.65 -0.36
C MET A 1 8.70 -6.09 0.57
N ARG A 2 8.78 -4.81 0.96
CA ARG A 2 7.86 -4.13 1.91
C ARG A 2 6.51 -3.73 1.32
N LEU A 3 6.39 -3.76 -0.01
CA LEU A 3 5.17 -3.42 -0.73
C LEU A 3 3.96 -4.29 -0.31
N ARG A 4 4.21 -5.56 0.07
CA ARG A 4 3.17 -6.45 0.60
C ARG A 4 2.54 -5.94 1.90
N ALA A 5 3.38 -5.48 2.83
CA ALA A 5 2.91 -4.94 4.10
C ALA A 5 2.10 -3.65 3.86
N ALA A 6 2.60 -2.75 3.03
CA ALA A 6 1.89 -1.53 2.65
C ALA A 6 0.51 -1.82 2.04
N VAL A 7 0.43 -2.77 1.11
CA VAL A 7 -0.83 -3.16 0.45
C VAL A 7 -1.82 -3.81 1.44
N ARG A 8 -1.35 -4.60 2.41
CA ARG A 8 -2.22 -5.17 3.46
C ARG A 8 -2.71 -4.10 4.45
N SER A 9 -1.85 -3.14 4.79
CA SER A 9 -2.25 -1.99 5.61
C SER A 9 -3.29 -1.15 4.88
N LEU A 10 -3.08 -0.86 3.60
CA LEU A 10 -4.04 -0.14 2.76
C LEU A 10 -5.36 -0.90 2.65
N ARG A 11 -5.33 -2.23 2.48
CA ARG A 11 -6.56 -3.03 2.53
C ARG A 11 -7.30 -2.84 3.85
N SER A 12 -6.59 -2.78 4.97
CA SER A 12 -7.23 -2.60 6.28
C SER A 12 -7.86 -1.20 6.43
N LEU A 13 -7.35 -0.18 5.72
CA LEU A 13 -7.92 1.16 5.68
C LEU A 13 -9.11 1.29 4.72
N TYR A 14 -9.02 0.70 3.53
CA TYR A 14 -10.06 0.72 2.49
C TYR A 14 -11.10 -0.40 2.67
N GLY A 15 -10.89 -1.33 3.60
CA GLY A 15 -11.74 -2.48 3.90
C GLY A 15 -11.61 -3.64 2.91
N THR A 16 -11.86 -3.41 1.62
CA THR A 16 -11.90 -4.46 0.59
C THR A 16 -10.81 -4.34 -0.46
N TRP A 17 -10.45 -5.47 -1.07
CA TRP A 17 -9.53 -5.47 -2.22
C TRP A 17 -10.11 -4.76 -3.45
N ALA A 18 -11.44 -4.80 -3.63
CA ALA A 18 -12.11 -4.14 -4.75
C ALA A 18 -12.01 -2.61 -4.65
N CYS A 19 -12.27 -2.06 -3.45
CA CYS A 19 -12.12 -0.63 -3.21
C CYS A 19 -10.67 -0.17 -3.39
N LEU A 20 -9.70 -0.92 -2.85
CA LEU A 20 -8.29 -0.61 -3.05
C LEU A 20 -7.87 -0.70 -4.54
N ALA A 21 -8.39 -1.68 -5.27
CA ALA A 21 -8.17 -1.87 -6.71
C ALA A 21 -8.68 -0.68 -7.52
N GLU A 22 -9.88 -0.20 -7.22
CA GLU A 22 -10.48 0.96 -7.89
C GLU A 22 -9.65 2.23 -7.67
N VAL A 23 -9.25 2.49 -6.42
CA VAL A 23 -8.42 3.65 -6.08
C VAL A 23 -7.02 3.56 -6.71
N MET A 24 -6.45 2.37 -6.79
CA MET A 24 -5.14 2.15 -7.39
C MET A 24 -5.19 2.01 -8.93
N GLY A 25 -6.38 1.91 -9.53
CA GLY A 25 -6.57 1.66 -10.96
C GLY A 25 -5.99 0.32 -11.43
N VAL A 26 -6.09 -0.74 -10.61
CA VAL A 26 -5.61 -2.10 -10.92
C VAL A 26 -6.66 -3.14 -10.58
N SER A 27 -6.51 -4.38 -11.06
CA SER A 27 -7.47 -5.43 -10.71
C SER A 27 -7.28 -5.94 -9.27
N ALA A 28 -8.39 -6.33 -8.62
CA ALA A 28 -8.34 -6.93 -7.28
C ALA A 28 -7.54 -8.25 -7.26
N GLY A 29 -7.57 -9.02 -8.35
CA GLY A 29 -6.76 -10.22 -8.50
C GLY A 29 -5.26 -9.92 -8.52
N THR A 30 -4.84 -8.83 -9.16
CA THR A 30 -3.46 -8.34 -9.12
C THR A 30 -3.02 -7.98 -7.70
N LEU A 31 -3.90 -7.35 -6.91
CA LEU A 31 -3.59 -7.01 -5.52
C LEU A 31 -3.51 -8.25 -4.62
N GLN A 32 -4.36 -9.25 -4.82
CA GLN A 32 -4.29 -10.52 -4.10
C GLN A 32 -3.00 -11.28 -4.42
N GLN A 33 -2.66 -11.39 -5.71
CA GLN A 33 -1.40 -11.98 -6.15
C GLN A 33 -0.18 -11.21 -5.63
N LEU A 34 -0.25 -9.89 -5.59
CA LEU A 34 0.80 -9.07 -5.00
C LEU A 34 0.93 -9.33 -3.50
N ALA A 35 -0.18 -9.48 -2.79
CA ALA A 35 -0.20 -9.74 -1.34
C ALA A 35 0.28 -11.15 -0.97
N SER A 36 0.06 -12.15 -1.82
CA SER A 36 0.50 -13.54 -1.62
C SER A 36 1.87 -13.85 -2.21
N GLY A 37 2.25 -13.19 -3.30
CA GLY A 37 3.45 -13.47 -4.09
C GLY A 37 4.66 -12.59 -3.77
N ASN A 38 5.67 -12.63 -4.63
CA ASN A 38 6.96 -12.00 -4.39
C ASN A 38 7.30 -10.82 -5.31
N GLY A 39 6.37 -10.39 -6.16
CA GLY A 39 6.63 -9.39 -7.19
C GLY A 39 5.60 -8.28 -7.18
N GLY A 40 6.02 -7.10 -6.73
CA GLY A 40 5.32 -5.87 -7.10
C GLY A 40 6.28 -4.95 -7.81
N SER A 41 5.87 -4.54 -9.01
CA SER A 41 6.64 -3.65 -9.86
C SER A 41 6.81 -2.28 -9.20
N HIS A 42 7.83 -1.53 -9.62
CA HIS A 42 8.04 -0.16 -9.13
C HIS A 42 6.81 0.74 -9.41
N ALA A 43 6.14 0.50 -10.55
CA ALA A 43 4.87 1.12 -10.89
C ALA A 43 3.72 0.79 -9.91
N MET A 44 3.76 -0.37 -9.25
CA MET A 44 2.78 -0.73 -8.22
C MET A 44 3.05 -0.01 -6.90
N ALA A 45 4.32 0.14 -6.54
CA ALA A 45 4.69 0.95 -5.38
C ALA A 45 4.29 2.42 -5.57
N LEU A 46 4.45 2.97 -6.78
CA LEU A 46 3.99 4.33 -7.11
C LEU A 46 2.48 4.50 -7.00
N ARG A 47 1.69 3.54 -7.52
CA ARG A 47 0.22 3.57 -7.39
C ARG A 47 -0.22 3.45 -5.94
N ALA A 48 0.40 2.56 -5.17
CA ALA A 48 0.13 2.44 -3.74
C ALA A 48 0.47 3.74 -3.00
N ALA A 49 1.55 4.43 -3.37
CA ALA A 49 1.96 5.70 -2.77
C ALA A 49 0.94 6.80 -3.05
N LYS A 50 0.47 6.91 -4.30
CA LYS A 50 -0.61 7.83 -4.67
C LYS A 50 -1.92 7.52 -3.95
N ALA A 51 -2.32 6.26 -3.89
CA ALA A 51 -3.54 5.83 -3.18
C ALA A 51 -3.45 6.08 -1.66
N ALA A 52 -2.25 6.10 -1.11
CA ALA A 52 -1.99 6.39 0.29
C ALA A 52 -1.68 7.87 0.57
N GLY A 53 -1.63 8.73 -0.46
CA GLY A 53 -1.25 10.14 -0.33
C GLY A 53 0.17 10.37 0.19
N VAL A 54 1.07 9.39 0.05
CA VAL A 54 2.46 9.46 0.55
C VAL A 54 3.46 9.40 -0.60
N SER A 55 4.73 9.71 -0.31
CA SER A 55 5.81 9.55 -1.28
C SER A 55 6.20 8.08 -1.47
N LEU A 56 6.72 7.76 -2.67
CA LEU A 56 7.25 6.43 -2.96
C LEU A 56 8.36 6.02 -1.98
N ASP A 57 9.18 6.99 -1.58
CA ASP A 57 10.24 6.80 -0.59
C ASP A 57 9.70 6.45 0.79
N GLN A 58 8.51 6.95 1.19
CA GLN A 58 7.87 6.50 2.43
C GLN A 58 7.35 5.05 2.36
N ILE A 59 6.98 4.56 1.17
CA ILE A 59 6.55 3.16 0.98
C ILE A 59 7.72 2.18 0.85
N LEU A 60 8.80 2.59 0.17
CA LEU A 60 9.96 1.75 -0.11
C LEU A 60 11.09 1.92 0.93
N GLY A 61 11.19 3.11 1.50
CA GLY A 61 12.22 3.52 2.44
C GLY A 61 12.12 2.84 3.80
N ARG A 62 13.01 3.26 4.69
CA ARG A 62 13.08 2.75 6.07
C ARG A 62 11.89 3.35 6.84
N PRO A 63 11.14 2.56 7.64
CA PRO A 63 10.09 3.11 8.46
C PRO A 63 10.70 4.15 9.38
N VAL A 64 10.43 5.43 9.12
CA VAL A 64 10.61 6.47 10.11
C VAL A 64 9.68 6.10 11.25
N VAL A 65 10.20 6.04 12.49
CA VAL A 65 9.46 5.66 13.69
C VAL A 65 8.08 6.31 13.66
N ALA A 66 7.08 5.51 13.29
CA ALA A 66 5.73 5.97 13.10
C ALA A 66 5.07 5.97 14.47
N GLY A 67 5.38 6.98 15.27
CA GLY A 67 4.48 7.36 16.36
C GLY A 67 3.08 7.70 15.82
N ARG A 68 2.94 7.98 14.50
CA ARG A 68 1.67 8.16 13.79
C ARG A 68 1.79 7.70 12.34
N CYS A 69 0.76 7.01 11.84
CA CYS A 69 0.60 6.76 10.42
C CYS A 69 0.46 8.10 9.68
N PRO A 70 1.33 8.45 8.72
CA PRO A 70 1.21 9.72 7.98
C PRO A 70 -0.04 9.78 7.10
N THR A 71 -0.67 8.62 6.84
CA THR A 71 -1.87 8.50 5.99
C THR A 71 -3.18 8.65 6.76
N CYS A 72 -3.27 8.09 7.97
CA CYS A 72 -4.51 8.11 8.76
C CYS A 72 -4.34 8.70 10.17
N GLY A 73 -3.16 9.21 10.50
CA GLY A 73 -2.84 9.81 11.79
C GLY A 73 -2.77 8.84 12.97
N ARG A 74 -3.08 7.54 12.76
CA ARG A 74 -3.20 6.57 13.85
C ARG A 74 -1.84 6.25 14.46
N ALA A 75 -1.70 6.48 15.76
CA ALA A 75 -0.59 6.00 16.58
C ALA A 75 -0.90 4.55 17.00
N GLY A 76 0.07 3.66 16.83
CA GLY A 76 0.04 2.28 17.35
C GLY A 76 1.07 2.14 18.44
#